data_AF-A0A1V2ZDA0-F1
#
_entry.id   AF-A0A1V2ZDA0-F1
#
_cell.length_a   1.000
_cell.length_b   1.000
_cell.length_c   1.000
_cell.angle_alpha   90.00
_cell.angle_beta   90.00
_cell.angle_gamma   90.00
#
_symmetry.space_group_name_H-M   'P 1'
#
loop_
_entity.id
_entity.type
_entity.pdbx_description
1 polymer ?
#
loop_
_entity_poly.entity_id
_entity_poly.type
_entity_poly.pdbx_seq_one_letter_code
_entity_poly.pdbx_strand_id
1 'polypeptide(L)'
;MEYVAGRALEWLPTSGLFVIEEPPPTLTGGLAIERHALYYLLVRVLLRRGPVVRVHQATRAMYATGNGRAKKPEVLAAMRAAFPAVRVSDDNAADALALMALGSRNLGRPLEVEPISKKQTAAGGSLRWPNEKEQD
;
A
#
# COMPACT_ATOMS: atom_id res chain seq x y z
N MET A 1 1.24 20.96 -3.49
CA MET A 1 1.94 19.70 -3.84
C MET A 1 3.08 19.43 -2.87
N GLU A 2 4.04 20.34 -2.73
CA GLU A 2 5.16 20.21 -1.76
C GLU A 2 4.70 20.06 -0.31
N TYR A 3 3.62 20.75 0.09
CA TYR A 3 3.09 20.66 1.46
C TYR A 3 2.66 19.25 1.90
N VAL A 4 2.00 18.50 1.00
CA VAL A 4 1.51 17.13 1.30
C VAL A 4 2.68 16.14 1.35
N ALA A 5 3.63 16.27 0.41
CA ALA A 5 4.84 15.46 0.41
C ALA A 5 5.73 15.76 1.64
N GLY A 6 5.91 17.02 1.99
CA GLY A 6 6.68 17.45 3.17
C GLY A 6 6.12 16.90 4.48
N ARG A 7 4.81 17.03 4.68
CA ARG A 7 4.11 16.46 5.86
C ARG A 7 4.24 14.94 5.94
N ALA A 8 4.12 14.22 4.83
CA ALA A 8 4.30 12.77 4.85
C ALA A 8 5.72 12.38 5.27
N LEU A 9 6.73 13.14 4.83
CA LEU A 9 8.14 12.86 5.10
C LEU A 9 8.57 13.06 6.55
N GLU A 10 7.85 13.87 7.33
CA GLU A 10 8.07 14.06 8.77
C GLU A 10 7.79 12.78 9.57
N TRP A 11 6.79 12.01 9.15
CA TRP A 11 6.35 10.79 9.86
C TRP A 11 6.95 9.51 9.28
N LEU A 12 7.55 9.58 8.09
CA LEU A 12 8.15 8.43 7.44
C LEU A 12 9.51 8.10 8.08
N PRO A 13 9.80 6.82 8.31
CA PRO A 13 11.11 6.41 8.79
C PRO A 13 12.20 6.83 7.79
N THR A 14 13.42 6.98 8.29
CA THR A 14 14.60 7.34 7.49
C THR A 14 15.09 6.18 6.61
N SER A 15 14.71 4.94 6.95
CA SER A 15 15.01 3.74 6.18
C SER A 15 13.94 2.67 6.34
N GLY A 16 13.72 1.84 5.32
CA GLY A 16 12.80 0.70 5.39
C GLY A 16 12.35 0.23 4.01
N LEU A 17 11.42 -0.72 4.00
CA LEU A 17 10.63 -1.09 2.81
C LEU A 17 9.42 -0.17 2.72
N PHE A 18 9.27 0.53 1.60
CA PHE A 18 8.12 1.39 1.36
C PHE A 18 7.16 0.71 0.38
N VAL A 19 5.90 0.54 0.79
CA VAL A 19 4.84 -0.01 -0.06
C VAL A 19 3.87 1.11 -0.40
N ILE A 20 3.67 1.37 -1.69
CA ILE A 20 2.87 2.50 -2.17
C ILE A 20 1.91 2.06 -3.26
N GLU A 21 0.69 2.58 -3.22
CA GLU A 21 -0.26 2.41 -4.31
C GLU A 21 0.15 3.21 -5.54
N GLU A 22 0.17 2.56 -6.69
CA GLU A 22 0.34 3.21 -7.98
C GLU A 22 -1.01 3.72 -8.52
N PRO A 23 -1.11 4.99 -8.96
CA PRO A 23 -2.30 5.45 -9.66
C PRO A 23 -2.49 4.64 -10.95
N PRO A 24 -3.73 4.23 -11.29
CA PRO A 24 -3.94 3.41 -12.47
C PRO A 24 -3.57 4.21 -13.73
N PRO A 25 -2.94 3.58 -14.75
CA PRO A 25 -2.60 4.25 -16.00
C PRO A 25 -3.81 4.84 -16.73
N THR A 26 -4.99 4.27 -16.47
CA THR A 26 -6.28 4.67 -17.02
C THR A 26 -6.97 5.77 -16.22
N LEU A 27 -6.32 6.34 -15.20
CA LEU A 27 -6.90 7.42 -14.41
C LEU A 27 -7.15 8.63 -15.30
N THR A 28 -8.43 8.95 -15.51
CA THR A 28 -8.90 10.11 -16.27
C THR A 28 -9.56 11.12 -15.34
N GLY A 29 -9.54 12.41 -15.72
CA GLY A 29 -10.18 13.50 -14.98
C GLY A 29 -9.24 14.63 -14.60
N GLY A 30 -9.80 15.74 -14.11
CA GLY A 30 -9.11 17.01 -13.93
C GLY A 30 -7.98 17.04 -12.88
N LEU A 31 -7.75 15.93 -12.16
CA LEU A 31 -6.65 15.80 -11.19
C LEU A 31 -5.68 14.65 -11.52
N ALA A 32 -5.81 14.03 -12.71
CA ALA A 32 -5.00 12.87 -13.08
C ALA A 32 -3.51 13.24 -13.19
N ILE A 33 -3.20 14.38 -13.79
CA ILE A 33 -1.82 14.86 -13.97
C ILE A 33 -1.19 15.13 -12.60
N GLU A 34 -1.90 15.83 -11.72
CA GLU A 34 -1.46 16.16 -10.38
C GLU A 34 -1.21 14.90 -9.54
N ARG A 35 -2.09 13.89 -9.63
CA ARG A 35 -1.91 12.62 -8.91
C ARG A 35 -0.68 11.86 -9.37
N HIS A 36 -0.48 11.74 -10.69
CA HIS A 36 0.73 11.11 -11.22
C HIS A 36 1.98 11.89 -10.83
N ALA A 37 1.98 13.22 -10.97
CA ALA A 37 3.11 14.06 -10.59
C ALA A 37 3.47 13.92 -9.11
N LEU A 38 2.47 13.93 -8.21
CA LEU A 38 2.67 13.76 -6.78
C LEU A 38 3.23 12.37 -6.46
N TYR A 39 2.68 11.34 -7.09
CA TYR A 39 3.14 9.96 -6.94
C TYR A 39 4.62 9.83 -7.32
N TYR A 40 5.01 10.33 -8.50
CA TYR A 40 6.42 10.28 -8.95
C TYR A 40 7.34 11.06 -8.01
N LEU A 41 6.93 12.25 -7.55
CA LEU A 41 7.69 13.02 -6.57
C LEU A 41 7.93 12.19 -5.29
N LEU A 42 6.87 11.58 -4.75
CA LEU A 42 6.95 10.80 -3.53
C LEU A 42 7.85 9.57 -3.71
N VAL A 43 7.66 8.80 -4.79
CA VAL A 43 8.50 7.63 -5.11
C VAL A 43 9.98 8.01 -5.20
N ARG A 44 10.32 9.13 -5.86
CA ARG A 44 11.71 9.59 -5.93
C ARG A 44 12.32 9.90 -4.56
N VAL A 45 11.53 10.44 -3.63
CA VAL A 45 12.00 10.70 -2.27
C VAL A 45 12.18 9.39 -1.49
N LEU A 46 11.21 8.48 -1.59
CA LEU A 46 11.25 7.19 -0.90
C LEU A 46 12.41 6.31 -1.38
N LEU A 47 12.71 6.29 -2.68
CA LEU A 47 13.84 5.55 -3.25
C LEU A 47 15.20 5.98 -2.68
N ARG A 48 15.33 7.22 -2.17
CA ARG A 48 16.54 7.67 -1.47
C ARG A 48 16.64 7.18 -0.03
N ARG A 49 15.54 6.66 0.54
CA ARG A 49 15.45 6.13 1.90
C ARG A 49 15.43 4.59 1.93
N GLY A 50 15.01 3.95 0.84
CA GLY A 50 14.98 2.50 0.74
C GLY A 50 14.16 1.98 -0.44
N PRO A 51 14.03 0.66 -0.57
CA PRO A 51 13.28 0.05 -1.66
C PRO A 51 11.80 0.44 -1.66
N VAL A 52 11.25 0.63 -2.86
CA VAL A 52 9.83 1.00 -3.06
C VAL A 52 9.12 -0.10 -3.84
N VAL A 53 8.05 -0.64 -3.27
CA VAL A 53 7.16 -1.61 -3.91
C VAL A 53 5.90 -0.89 -4.35
N ARG A 54 5.64 -0.93 -5.66
CA ARG A 54 4.46 -0.35 -6.27
C ARG A 54 3.33 -1.38 -6.30
N VAL A 55 2.15 -1.01 -5.82
CA VAL A 55 1.02 -1.92 -5.67
C VAL A 55 -0.18 -1.38 -6.43
N HIS A 56 -0.81 -2.22 -7.25
CA HIS A 56 -2.07 -1.88 -7.89
C HIS A 56 -3.24 -1.93 -6.88
N GLN A 57 -4.21 -1.02 -7.02
CA GLN A 57 -5.40 -0.94 -6.15
C GLN A 57 -6.12 -2.30 -5.95
N ALA A 58 -6.19 -3.12 -7.00
CA ALA A 58 -6.84 -4.43 -6.92
C ALA A 58 -6.04 -5.43 -6.09
N THR A 59 -4.71 -5.33 -6.10
CA THR A 59 -3.83 -6.17 -5.26
C THR A 59 -3.97 -5.80 -3.79
N ARG A 60 -3.99 -4.49 -3.49
CA ARG A 60 -4.27 -3.98 -2.14
C ARG A 60 -5.64 -4.46 -1.64
N ALA A 61 -6.69 -4.31 -2.44
CA ALA A 61 -8.05 -4.76 -2.10
C ALA A 61 -8.13 -6.28 -1.93
N MET A 62 -7.45 -7.04 -2.80
CA MET A 62 -7.34 -8.50 -2.68
C MET A 62 -6.68 -8.90 -1.36
N TYR A 63 -5.60 -8.25 -0.96
CA TYR A 63 -4.94 -8.51 0.33
C TYR A 63 -5.87 -8.18 1.50
N ALA A 64 -6.50 -7.01 1.48
CA ALA A 64 -7.36 -6.56 2.57
C ALA A 64 -8.61 -7.44 2.77
N THR A 65 -9.24 -7.91 1.69
CA THR A 65 -10.59 -8.49 1.74
C THR A 65 -10.74 -9.88 1.14
N GLY A 66 -9.75 -10.36 0.39
CA GLY A 66 -9.87 -11.54 -0.47
C GLY A 66 -10.63 -11.29 -1.78
N ASN A 67 -10.96 -10.02 -2.08
CA ASN A 67 -11.65 -9.60 -3.30
C ASN A 67 -10.97 -8.35 -3.90
N GLY A 68 -10.33 -8.51 -5.07
CA GLY A 68 -9.67 -7.40 -5.78
C GLY A 68 -10.61 -6.32 -6.32
N ARG A 69 -11.94 -6.52 -6.24
CA ARG A 69 -12.97 -5.54 -6.61
C ARG A 69 -13.70 -4.94 -5.41
N ALA A 70 -13.20 -5.19 -4.19
CA ALA A 70 -13.82 -4.65 -2.98
C ALA A 70 -13.85 -3.11 -3.00
N LYS A 71 -14.97 -2.56 -2.54
CA LYS A 71 -15.20 -1.13 -2.38
C LYS A 71 -14.58 -0.63 -1.08
N LYS A 72 -14.37 0.68 -1.00
CA LYS A 72 -13.79 1.36 0.17
C LYS A 72 -14.42 0.97 1.52
N PRO A 73 -15.76 0.86 1.67
CA PRO A 73 -16.35 0.44 2.94
C PRO A 73 -16.02 -1.02 3.31
N GLU A 74 -15.88 -1.90 2.33
CA GLU A 74 -15.54 -3.31 2.55
C GLU A 74 -14.09 -3.44 3.00
N VAL A 75 -13.17 -2.68 2.40
CA VAL A 75 -11.78 -2.60 2.85
C VAL A 75 -11.69 -2.05 4.27
N LEU A 76 -12.38 -0.94 4.58
CA LEU A 76 -12.40 -0.36 5.92
C LEU A 76 -12.89 -1.36 6.97
N ALA A 77 -13.99 -2.06 6.69
CA ALA A 77 -14.53 -3.08 7.59
C ALA A 77 -13.55 -4.24 7.81
N ALA A 78 -12.95 -4.76 6.73
CA ALA A 78 -12.00 -5.85 6.81
C ALA A 78 -10.74 -5.47 7.60
N MET A 79 -10.20 -4.26 7.37
CA MET A 79 -9.02 -3.80 8.08
C MET A 79 -9.29 -3.53 9.57
N ARG A 80 -10.48 -3.05 9.94
CA ARG A 80 -10.88 -2.94 11.36
C ARG A 80 -10.98 -4.30 12.04
N ALA A 81 -11.54 -5.30 11.34
CA ALA A 81 -11.65 -6.65 11.86
C ALA A 81 -10.27 -7.32 12.03
N ALA A 82 -9.37 -7.13 11.07
CA ALA A 82 -8.01 -7.69 11.08
C ALA A 82 -7.07 -7.00 12.09
N PHE A 83 -7.39 -5.78 12.53
CA PHE A 83 -6.56 -4.98 13.45
C PHE A 83 -7.42 -4.36 14.57
N PRO A 84 -8.02 -5.17 15.46
CA PRO A 84 -8.95 -4.67 16.48
C PRO A 84 -8.30 -3.74 17.51
N ALA A 85 -6.98 -3.83 17.68
CA ALA A 85 -6.21 -2.95 18.57
C ALA A 85 -5.82 -1.61 17.92
N VAL A 86 -6.06 -1.42 16.62
CA VAL A 86 -5.68 -0.22 15.87
C VAL A 86 -6.92 0.59 15.52
N ARG A 87 -6.91 1.88 15.86
CA ARG A 87 -7.98 2.79 15.43
C ARG A 87 -7.82 3.13 13.95
N VAL A 88 -8.61 2.49 13.10
CA VAL A 88 -8.70 2.81 11.66
C VAL A 88 -9.82 3.84 11.43
N SER A 89 -9.47 5.11 11.25
CA SER A 89 -10.42 6.24 11.19
C SER A 89 -11.30 6.23 9.92
N ASP A 90 -10.67 6.03 8.77
CA ASP A 90 -11.25 6.24 7.45
C ASP A 90 -10.68 5.26 6.42
N ASP A 91 -11.17 5.36 5.19
CA ASP A 91 -10.80 4.51 4.06
C ASP A 91 -9.32 4.68 3.65
N ASN A 92 -8.77 5.91 3.69
CA ASN A 92 -7.37 6.14 3.38
C ASN A 92 -6.45 5.48 4.42
N ALA A 93 -6.80 5.56 5.70
CA ALA A 93 -6.09 4.87 6.77
C ALA A 93 -6.16 3.34 6.62
N ALA A 94 -7.32 2.81 6.20
CA ALA A 94 -7.48 1.38 5.94
C ALA A 94 -6.62 0.91 4.76
N ASP A 95 -6.63 1.64 3.65
CA ASP A 95 -5.82 1.34 2.47
C ASP A 95 -4.31 1.39 2.79
N ALA A 96 -3.87 2.39 3.57
CA ALA A 96 -2.47 2.49 4.02
C ALA A 96 -2.08 1.32 4.95
N LEU A 97 -2.96 0.93 5.88
CA LEU A 97 -2.75 -0.21 6.77
C LEU A 97 -2.66 -1.53 5.97
N ALA A 98 -3.47 -1.69 4.93
CA ALA A 98 -3.41 -2.86 4.05
C ALA A 98 -2.06 -2.97 3.32
N LEU A 99 -1.54 -1.85 2.78
CA LEU A 99 -0.22 -1.82 2.14
C LEU A 99 0.90 -2.13 3.12
N MET A 100 0.85 -1.55 4.33
CA MET A 100 1.82 -1.83 5.39
C MET A 100 1.79 -3.31 5.78
N ALA A 101 0.62 -3.88 6.01
CA ALA A 101 0.44 -5.28 6.38
C ALA A 101 0.95 -6.22 5.28
N LEU A 102 0.66 -5.93 4.00
CA LEU A 102 1.17 -6.66 2.86
C LEU A 102 2.71 -6.69 2.82
N GLY A 103 3.35 -5.53 3.02
CA GLY A 103 4.81 -5.44 3.12
C GLY A 103 5.38 -6.23 4.30
N SER A 104 4.79 -6.07 5.48
CA SER A 104 5.21 -6.78 6.69
C SER A 104 5.07 -8.30 6.55
N ARG A 105 4.01 -8.78 5.89
CA ARG A 105 3.85 -10.21 5.60
C ARG A 105 4.91 -10.73 4.63
N ASN A 106 5.26 -9.98 3.59
CA ASN A 106 6.38 -10.33 2.70
C ASN A 106 7.73 -10.41 3.44
N LEU A 107 7.92 -9.58 4.47
CA LEU A 107 9.10 -9.64 5.35
C LEU A 107 9.04 -10.76 6.39
N GLY A 108 8.04 -11.65 6.34
CA GLY A 108 7.86 -12.74 7.31
C GLY A 108 7.37 -12.27 8.68
N ARG A 109 6.80 -11.06 8.78
CA ARG A 109 6.31 -10.44 10.01
C ARG A 109 4.84 -10.00 9.86
N PRO A 110 3.89 -10.93 9.65
CA PRO A 110 2.48 -10.56 9.52
C PRO A 110 1.99 -9.81 10.77
N LEU A 111 1.14 -8.80 10.56
CA LEU A 111 0.67 -7.91 11.63
C LEU A 111 -0.82 -8.12 11.96
N GLU A 112 -1.59 -8.57 10.97
CA GLU A 112 -3.00 -8.89 11.08
C GLU A 112 -3.26 -10.07 12.01
N VAL A 113 -4.43 -10.05 12.67
CA VAL A 113 -4.90 -11.23 13.41
C VAL A 113 -5.35 -12.32 12.42
N GLU A 114 -4.85 -13.53 12.61
CA GLU A 114 -5.27 -14.70 11.83
C GLU A 114 -6.69 -15.14 12.27
N PRO A 115 -7.52 -15.72 11.38
CA PRO A 115 -7.16 -16.23 10.05
C PRO A 115 -7.45 -15.26 8.89
N ILE A 116 -6.48 -15.08 7.99
CA ILE A 116 -6.70 -14.52 6.64
C ILE A 116 -6.70 -15.62 5.57
N SER A 117 -7.46 -15.42 4.50
CA SER A 117 -7.63 -16.46 3.46
C SER A 117 -6.38 -16.68 2.60
N LYS A 118 -6.24 -17.86 1.99
CA LYS A 118 -5.16 -18.16 1.02
C LYS A 118 -5.10 -17.16 -0.15
N LYS A 119 -6.24 -16.60 -0.55
CA LYS A 119 -6.29 -15.58 -1.61
C LYS A 119 -5.63 -14.28 -1.16
N GLN A 120 -5.85 -13.88 0.10
CA GLN A 120 -5.23 -12.69 0.68
C GLN A 120 -3.73 -12.87 0.79
N THR A 121 -3.27 -14.00 1.33
CA THR A 121 -1.83 -14.26 1.49
C THR A 121 -1.09 -14.35 0.15
N ALA A 122 -1.76 -14.81 -0.91
CA ALA A 122 -1.19 -14.88 -2.26
C ALA A 122 -1.22 -13.55 -3.03
N ALA A 123 -1.89 -12.50 -2.53
CA ALA A 123 -2.10 -11.26 -3.26
C ALA A 123 -0.79 -10.58 -3.70
N GLY A 124 0.26 -10.67 -2.87
CA GLY A 124 1.57 -10.11 -3.16
C GLY A 124 2.43 -10.90 -4.14
N GLY A 125 1.98 -12.06 -4.63
CA GLY A 125 2.82 -12.99 -5.41
C GLY A 125 3.23 -12.50 -6.79
N SER A 126 2.58 -11.47 -7.34
CA SER A 126 2.96 -10.84 -8.62
C SER A 126 3.72 -9.52 -8.46
N LEU A 127 3.88 -9.04 -7.22
CA LEU A 127 4.62 -7.81 -6.95
C LEU A 127 6.12 -8.06 -7.12
N ARG A 128 6.85 -7.03 -7.54
CA ARG A 128 8.31 -7.04 -7.59
C ARG A 128 8.86 -6.68 -6.21
N TRP A 129 9.41 -7.66 -5.50
CA TRP A 129 10.03 -7.43 -4.20
C TRP A 129 11.54 -7.23 -4.33
N PRO A 130 12.17 -6.36 -3.52
CA PRO A 130 13.57 -5.98 -3.70
C PRO A 130 14.61 -7.10 -3.49
N ASN A 131 14.21 -8.24 -2.90
CA ASN A 131 15.09 -9.40 -2.72
C ASN A 131 15.00 -10.39 -3.90
N GLU A 132 14.07 -10.16 -4.82
CA GLU A 132 14.01 -10.85 -6.11
C GLU A 132 14.97 -10.10 -7.03
N LYS A 133 16.15 -10.70 -7.29
CA LYS A 133 17.25 -10.13 -8.09
C LYS A 133 16.72 -9.14 -9.14
N GLU A 134 17.12 -7.86 -9.04
CA GLU A 134 17.03 -6.91 -10.15
C GLU A 134 17.74 -7.54 -11.35
N GLN A 135 16.97 -8.16 -12.23
CA GLN A 135 17.39 -8.50 -13.58
C GLN A 135 16.78 -7.44 -14.48
N ASP A 136 17.70 -6.65 -15.04
CA ASP A 136 17.59 -5.70 -16.15
C ASP A 136 17.26 -4.23 -15.81
#